data_AF-A0A7V9PIM8-F1
#
_entry.id   AF-A0A7V9PIM8-F1
#
_cell.length_a   1.000
_cell.length_b   1.000
_cell.length_c   1.000
_cell.angle_alpha   90.00
_cell.angle_beta   90.00
_cell.angle_gamma   90.00
#
_symmetry.space_group_name_H-M   'P 1'
#
loop_
_entity.id
_entity.type
_entity.pdbx_description
1 polymer ?
#
loop_
_entity_poly.entity_id
_entity_poly.type
_entity_poly.pdbx_seq_one_letter_code
_entity_poly.pdbx_strand_id
1 'polypeptide(L)'
;MDVISRSPSATAPESSYEKVVILPKLGDQDPARHAWADARFAADIRAEHALMDEHARFVAHLLDPDEFELIDKAFRASTVFRKLSDDTVGGTVAALAAEPGTVIDSLTQHPEVDAVMSAVQTILDFKTQTVRDIEAGRIKSIIEPRLADHVRREALKFFDELKRAV
;
A
#
# COMPACT_ATOMS: atom_id res chain seq x y z
N MET A 1 -3.34 25.48 4.78
CA MET A 1 -3.24 24.12 4.24
C MET A 1 -3.96 24.06 2.92
N ASP A 2 -3.36 23.40 1.95
CA ASP A 2 -3.98 23.01 0.69
C ASP A 2 -4.43 21.55 0.78
N VAL A 3 -5.59 21.26 0.21
CA VAL A 3 -6.18 19.92 0.19
C VAL A 3 -5.95 19.36 -1.21
N ILE A 4 -5.17 18.30 -1.30
CA ILE A 4 -4.91 17.60 -2.57
C ILE A 4 -5.91 16.46 -2.70
N SER A 5 -6.62 16.48 -3.82
CA SER A 5 -7.55 15.44 -4.25
C SER A 5 -6.92 14.55 -5.32
N ARG A 6 -7.64 13.49 -5.70
CA ARG A 6 -7.18 12.50 -6.71
C ARG A 6 -6.96 13.11 -8.09
N SER A 7 -7.85 13.98 -8.55
CA SER A 7 -7.67 14.67 -9.82
C SER A 7 -6.66 15.81 -9.70
N PRO A 8 -5.66 15.87 -10.61
CA PRO A 8 -4.82 17.05 -10.74
C PRO A 8 -5.71 18.29 -10.88
N SER A 9 -5.44 19.35 -10.10
CA SER A 9 -6.17 20.64 -10.05
C SER A 9 -7.50 20.71 -9.29
N ALA A 10 -8.02 19.62 -8.73
CA ALA A 10 -9.26 19.69 -7.95
C ALA A 10 -8.99 20.30 -6.56
N THR A 11 -9.72 21.38 -6.23
CA THR A 11 -9.56 22.18 -5.00
C THR A 11 -10.38 21.68 -3.82
N ALA A 12 -11.11 20.57 -4.00
CA ALA A 12 -11.98 19.96 -3.02
C ALA A 12 -12.01 18.43 -3.22
N PRO A 13 -12.35 17.64 -2.19
CA PRO A 13 -12.55 16.20 -2.36
C PRO A 13 -13.68 15.93 -3.37
N GLU A 14 -13.50 14.94 -4.23
CA GLU A 14 -14.49 14.55 -5.25
C GLU A 14 -15.68 13.80 -4.64
N SER A 15 -15.51 13.27 -3.43
CA SER A 15 -16.58 12.61 -2.68
C SER A 15 -16.38 12.77 -1.17
N SER A 16 -17.46 12.63 -0.40
CA SER A 16 -17.42 12.66 1.08
C SER A 16 -16.57 11.54 1.70
N TYR A 17 -16.29 10.48 0.94
CA TYR A 17 -15.50 9.33 1.39
C TYR A 17 -14.05 9.39 0.92
N GLU A 18 -13.63 10.51 0.31
CA GLU A 18 -12.26 10.67 -0.16
C GLU A 18 -11.31 10.96 1.00
N LYS A 19 -10.29 10.10 1.17
CA LYS A 19 -9.20 10.34 2.10
C LYS A 19 -8.22 11.35 1.49
N VAL A 20 -8.40 12.63 1.84
CA VAL A 20 -7.60 13.75 1.34
C VAL A 20 -6.18 13.80 1.91
N VAL A 21 -5.26 14.35 1.14
CA VAL A 21 -3.91 14.72 1.61
C VAL A 21 -3.90 16.21 1.92
N ILE A 22 -3.36 16.59 3.08
CA ILE A 22 -3.35 17.96 3.55
C ILE A 22 -1.90 18.43 3.67
N LEU A 23 -1.52 19.44 2.87
CA LEU A 23 -0.17 20.01 2.88
C LEU A 23 -0.18 21.49 3.30
N PRO A 24 0.94 22.03 3.83
CA PRO A 24 1.14 23.47 3.96
C PRO A 24 0.97 24.18 2.61
N LYS A 25 0.50 25.43 2.64
CA LYS A 25 0.38 26.22 1.39
C LYS A 25 1.77 26.46 0.80
N LEU A 26 1.85 26.60 -0.52
CA LEU A 26 3.11 27.00 -1.16
C LEU A 26 3.58 28.35 -0.57
N GLY A 27 4.80 28.37 -0.02
CA GLY A 27 5.38 29.54 0.64
C GLY A 27 4.97 29.75 2.10
N ASP A 28 4.16 28.87 2.70
CA ASP A 28 3.89 28.89 4.15
C ASP A 28 5.21 28.61 4.90
N GLN A 29 5.52 29.44 5.90
CA GLN A 29 6.74 29.34 6.73
C GLN A 29 6.42 29.08 8.20
N ASP A 30 5.15 28.80 8.54
CA ASP A 30 4.74 28.51 9.92
C ASP A 30 5.24 27.12 10.35
N PRO A 31 6.24 27.03 11.25
CA PRO A 31 6.84 25.76 11.62
C PRO A 31 5.85 24.80 12.29
N ALA A 32 4.80 25.32 12.96
CA ALA A 32 3.79 24.48 13.60
C ALA A 32 2.93 23.74 12.56
N ARG A 33 2.63 24.41 11.43
CA ARG A 33 1.86 23.80 10.33
C ARG A 33 2.67 22.75 9.59
N HIS A 34 3.95 23.00 9.36
CA HIS A 34 4.85 22.01 8.75
C HIS A 34 4.99 20.78 9.65
N ALA A 35 5.28 20.98 10.94
CA ALA A 35 5.39 19.88 11.90
C ALA A 35 4.09 19.07 12.03
N TRP A 36 2.92 19.73 11.99
CA TRP A 36 1.63 19.03 11.97
C TRP A 36 1.42 18.22 10.70
N ALA A 37 1.76 18.78 9.54
CA ALA A 37 1.62 18.09 8.25
C ALA A 37 2.54 16.87 8.17
N ASP A 38 3.78 16.99 8.62
CA ASP A 38 4.74 15.87 8.69
C ASP A 38 4.25 14.78 9.64
N ALA A 39 3.79 15.16 10.83
CA ALA A 39 3.25 14.21 11.81
C ALA A 39 1.99 13.50 11.27
N ARG A 40 1.12 14.22 10.55
CA ARG A 40 -0.06 13.67 9.91
C ARG A 40 0.31 12.70 8.80
N PHE A 41 1.24 13.08 7.93
CA PHE A 41 1.75 12.24 6.86
C PHE A 41 2.37 10.94 7.39
N ALA A 42 3.22 11.03 8.42
CA ALA A 42 3.82 9.87 9.07
C ALA A 42 2.77 8.97 9.77
N ALA A 43 1.71 9.54 10.32
CA ALA A 43 0.60 8.78 10.89
C ALA A 43 -0.21 8.06 9.80
N ASP A 44 -0.49 8.74 8.68
CA ASP A 44 -1.19 8.17 7.54
C ASP A 44 -0.37 7.02 6.91
N ILE A 45 0.93 7.20 6.66
CA ILE A 45 1.82 6.13 6.17
C ILE A 45 1.81 4.91 7.10
N ARG A 46 1.96 5.11 8.42
CA ARG A 46 1.97 3.99 9.37
C ARG A 46 0.63 3.27 9.41
N ALA A 47 -0.48 4.00 9.29
CA ALA A 47 -1.80 3.39 9.20
C ALA A 47 -1.95 2.57 7.91
N GLU A 48 -1.57 3.11 6.75
CA GLU A 48 -1.62 2.39 5.47
C GLU A 48 -0.74 1.14 5.49
N HIS A 49 0.43 1.21 6.14
CA HIS A 49 1.35 0.10 6.27
C HIS A 49 0.76 -1.08 7.08
N ALA A 50 0.13 -0.78 8.22
CA ALA A 50 -0.62 -1.77 8.99
C ALA A 50 -1.82 -2.34 8.19
N LEU A 51 -2.50 -1.48 7.43
CA LEU A 51 -3.58 -1.90 6.55
C LEU A 51 -3.10 -2.85 5.44
N MET A 52 -1.89 -2.69 4.88
CA MET A 52 -1.39 -3.61 3.84
C MET A 52 -1.15 -5.03 4.36
N ASP A 53 -0.66 -5.18 5.59
CA ASP A 53 -0.56 -6.48 6.26
C ASP A 53 -1.97 -7.09 6.47
N GLU A 54 -2.90 -6.30 7.01
CA GLU A 54 -4.28 -6.74 7.22
C GLU A 54 -4.99 -7.10 5.90
N HIS A 55 -4.80 -6.32 4.84
CA HIS A 55 -5.34 -6.61 3.51
C HIS A 55 -4.84 -7.92 2.95
N ALA A 56 -3.54 -8.20 3.10
CA ALA A 56 -2.97 -9.46 2.65
C ALA A 56 -3.57 -10.64 3.41
N ARG A 57 -3.69 -10.53 4.75
CA ARG A 57 -4.37 -11.56 5.57
C ARG A 57 -5.84 -11.71 5.21
N PHE A 58 -6.55 -10.61 5.00
CA PHE A 58 -7.95 -10.60 4.60
C PHE A 58 -8.16 -11.35 3.28
N VAL A 59 -7.32 -11.09 2.26
CA VAL A 59 -7.36 -11.83 0.99
C VAL A 59 -7.14 -13.32 1.24
N ALA A 60 -6.11 -13.69 2.00
CA ALA A 60 -5.81 -15.10 2.30
C ALA A 60 -7.01 -15.85 2.92
N HIS A 61 -7.77 -15.21 3.82
CA HIS A 61 -8.89 -15.84 4.51
C HIS A 61 -10.19 -15.90 3.68
N LEU A 62 -10.31 -15.11 2.62
CA LEU A 62 -11.49 -15.10 1.75
C LEU A 62 -11.30 -15.85 0.43
N LEU A 63 -10.07 -16.26 0.12
CA LEU A 63 -9.80 -17.22 -0.93
C LEU A 63 -10.39 -18.59 -0.56
N ASP A 64 -10.82 -19.33 -1.58
CA ASP A 64 -11.17 -20.73 -1.39
C ASP A 64 -9.93 -21.51 -0.92
N PRO A 65 -10.06 -22.42 0.07
CA PRO A 65 -8.92 -23.17 0.60
C PRO A 65 -8.12 -23.95 -0.45
N ASP A 66 -8.70 -24.26 -1.61
CA ASP A 66 -7.99 -24.92 -2.71
C ASP A 66 -7.00 -23.99 -3.45
N GLU A 67 -7.08 -22.67 -3.26
CA GLU A 67 -6.19 -21.68 -3.89
C GLU A 67 -4.86 -21.58 -3.11
N PHE A 68 -4.22 -22.72 -2.84
CA PHE A 68 -3.07 -22.85 -1.93
C PHE A 68 -1.93 -21.88 -2.25
N GLU A 69 -1.57 -21.73 -3.53
CA GLU A 69 -0.47 -20.86 -3.95
C GLU A 69 -0.80 -19.38 -3.73
N LEU A 70 -2.05 -18.97 -3.97
CA LEU A 70 -2.49 -17.59 -3.75
C LEU A 70 -2.59 -17.26 -2.26
N ILE A 71 -3.04 -18.22 -1.44
CA ILE A 71 -3.07 -18.12 0.01
C ILE A 71 -1.65 -17.95 0.57
N ASP A 72 -0.71 -18.79 0.14
CA ASP A 72 0.69 -18.68 0.55
C ASP A 72 1.28 -17.32 0.16
N LYS A 73 1.06 -16.89 -1.10
CA LYS A 73 1.50 -15.58 -1.58
C LYS A 73 0.94 -14.42 -0.74
N ALA A 74 -0.33 -14.48 -0.35
CA ALA A 74 -0.95 -13.48 0.50
C ALA A 74 -0.33 -13.46 1.92
N PHE A 75 -0.11 -14.60 2.56
CA PHE A 75 0.53 -14.66 3.89
C PHE A 75 2.00 -14.22 3.89
N ARG A 76 2.72 -14.50 2.80
CA ARG A 76 4.08 -13.99 2.59
C ARG A 76 4.11 -12.47 2.51
N ALA A 77 3.21 -11.89 1.72
CA ALA A 77 3.09 -10.43 1.63
C ALA A 77 2.74 -9.82 3.00
N SER A 78 1.80 -10.41 3.74
CA SER A 78 1.50 -10.03 5.13
C SER A 78 2.76 -10.03 6.03
N THR A 79 3.58 -11.07 5.93
CA THR A 79 4.82 -11.18 6.71
C THR A 79 5.82 -10.09 6.37
N VAL A 80 5.95 -9.71 5.10
CA VAL A 80 6.80 -8.60 4.67
C VAL A 80 6.35 -7.30 5.33
N PHE A 81 5.07 -6.92 5.22
CA PHE A 81 4.56 -5.67 5.82
C PHE A 81 4.63 -5.69 7.35
N ARG A 82 4.37 -6.83 8.00
CA ARG A 82 4.52 -6.92 9.45
C ARG A 82 5.96 -6.67 9.90
N LYS A 83 6.95 -7.19 9.15
CA LYS A 83 8.37 -7.01 9.47
C LYS A 83 8.88 -5.62 9.13
N LEU A 84 8.40 -5.02 8.04
CA LEU A 84 8.69 -3.63 7.70
C LEU A 84 8.10 -2.64 8.72
N SER A 85 7.07 -3.04 9.49
CA SER A 85 6.41 -2.17 10.48
C SER A 85 7.24 -2.00 11.75
N ASP A 86 8.18 -2.92 11.96
CA ASP A 86 9.18 -2.81 13.01
C ASP A 86 10.25 -1.85 12.47
N ASP A 87 10.06 -0.53 12.70
CA ASP A 87 10.79 0.68 12.22
C ASP A 87 12.31 0.69 12.52
N THR A 88 12.94 -0.47 12.61
CA THR A 88 14.37 -0.68 12.80
C THR A 88 15.02 -1.09 11.49
N VAL A 89 16.31 -0.79 11.33
CA VAL A 89 17.14 -1.38 10.25
C VAL A 89 17.02 -2.92 10.26
N GLY A 90 16.79 -3.51 11.43
CA GLY A 90 16.48 -4.93 11.60
C GLY A 90 15.19 -5.38 10.92
N GLY A 91 14.13 -4.57 10.92
CA GLY A 91 12.85 -4.88 10.27
C GLY A 91 12.94 -4.93 8.74
N THR A 92 13.67 -3.99 8.14
CA THR A 92 13.95 -3.99 6.68
C THR A 92 14.78 -5.21 6.27
N VAL A 93 15.83 -5.53 7.04
CA VAL A 93 16.64 -6.74 6.81
C VAL A 93 15.83 -8.02 7.04
N ALA A 94 14.97 -8.04 8.04
CA ALA A 94 14.10 -9.18 8.33
C ALA A 94 13.04 -9.40 7.25
N ALA A 95 12.51 -8.34 6.66
CA ALA A 95 11.57 -8.37 5.54
C ALA A 95 12.25 -8.92 4.28
N LEU A 96 13.45 -8.42 3.96
CA LEU A 96 14.32 -8.94 2.90
C LEU A 96 14.63 -10.43 3.09
N ALA A 97 14.88 -10.87 4.33
CA ALA A 97 15.15 -12.27 4.64
C ALA A 97 13.87 -13.15 4.63
N ALA A 98 12.69 -12.57 4.86
CA ALA A 98 11.42 -13.30 4.86
C ALA A 98 11.07 -13.77 3.46
N GLU A 99 11.15 -12.85 2.50
CA GLU A 99 10.75 -13.07 1.13
C GLU A 99 11.75 -12.40 0.19
N PRO A 100 12.95 -13.00 0.04
CA PRO A 100 14.00 -12.44 -0.79
C PRO A 100 13.52 -12.27 -2.22
N GLY A 101 12.76 -13.22 -2.75
CA GLY A 101 12.24 -13.18 -4.12
C GLY A 101 11.33 -11.99 -4.38
N THR A 102 10.46 -11.62 -3.44
CA THR A 102 9.51 -10.51 -3.62
C THR A 102 10.22 -9.17 -3.76
N VAL A 103 11.26 -8.95 -2.94
CA VAL A 103 12.04 -7.70 -3.00
C VAL A 103 13.06 -7.75 -4.14
N ILE A 104 13.73 -8.90 -4.38
CA ILE A 104 14.71 -9.05 -5.45
C ILE A 104 14.06 -8.97 -6.83
N ASP A 105 12.93 -9.64 -7.07
CA ASP A 105 12.22 -9.57 -8.35
C ASP A 105 11.75 -8.15 -8.64
N SER A 106 11.29 -7.44 -7.62
CA SER A 106 10.88 -6.03 -7.75
C SER A 106 12.08 -5.10 -7.94
N LEU A 107 13.20 -5.28 -7.22
CA LEU A 107 14.44 -4.53 -7.42
C LEU A 107 15.09 -4.79 -8.79
N THR A 108 14.97 -6.00 -9.32
CA THR A 108 15.49 -6.33 -10.67
C THR A 108 14.63 -5.75 -11.77
N GLN A 109 13.31 -5.65 -11.58
CA GLN A 109 12.39 -5.00 -12.52
C GLN A 109 12.44 -3.47 -12.42
N HIS A 110 12.71 -2.92 -11.23
CA HIS A 110 12.73 -1.49 -10.93
C HIS A 110 13.91 -1.12 -10.00
N PRO A 111 15.15 -1.04 -10.52
CA PRO A 111 16.37 -0.88 -9.72
C PRO A 111 16.51 0.48 -9.02
N GLU A 112 15.71 1.48 -9.39
CA GLU A 112 15.65 2.81 -8.77
C GLU A 112 14.82 2.89 -7.47
N VAL A 113 14.30 1.76 -6.96
CA VAL A 113 13.25 1.70 -5.93
C VAL A 113 13.79 1.21 -4.58
N ASP A 114 13.45 1.87 -3.46
CA ASP A 114 13.82 1.40 -2.11
C ASP A 114 13.04 0.13 -1.68
N ALA A 115 13.44 -0.51 -0.57
CA ALA A 115 12.84 -1.77 -0.12
C ALA A 115 11.35 -1.65 0.28
N VAL A 116 10.91 -0.52 0.83
CA VAL A 116 9.51 -0.29 1.21
C VAL A 116 8.67 -0.08 -0.04
N MET A 117 9.14 0.77 -0.94
CA MET A 117 8.51 1.04 -2.23
C MET A 117 8.43 -0.22 -3.09
N SER A 118 9.45 -1.08 -3.05
CA SER A 118 9.46 -2.38 -3.70
C SER A 118 8.38 -3.33 -3.13
N ALA A 119 8.25 -3.39 -1.81
CA ALA A 119 7.20 -4.18 -1.17
C ALA A 119 5.79 -3.67 -1.51
N VAL A 120 5.61 -2.34 -1.54
CA VAL A 120 4.33 -1.69 -1.90
C VAL A 120 3.97 -1.93 -3.36
N GLN A 121 4.94 -1.81 -4.29
CA GLN A 121 4.73 -2.16 -5.69
C GLN A 121 4.29 -3.62 -5.82
N THR A 122 4.95 -4.54 -5.11
CA THR A 122 4.64 -5.96 -5.22
C THR A 122 3.24 -6.32 -4.72
N ILE A 123 2.79 -5.75 -3.59
CA ILE A 123 1.42 -5.97 -3.12
C ILE A 123 0.39 -5.30 -4.04
N LEU A 124 0.72 -4.15 -4.63
CA LEU A 124 -0.14 -3.48 -5.60
C LEU A 124 -0.33 -4.34 -6.85
N ASP A 125 0.73 -4.95 -7.37
CA ASP A 125 0.66 -5.84 -8.53
C ASP A 125 -0.13 -7.12 -8.21
N PHE A 126 0.12 -7.70 -7.04
CA PHE A 126 -0.66 -8.82 -6.54
C PHE A 126 -2.16 -8.48 -6.50
N LYS A 127 -2.54 -7.38 -5.83
CA LYS A 127 -3.94 -6.94 -5.73
C LYS A 127 -4.53 -6.61 -7.10
N THR A 128 -3.76 -6.04 -8.01
CA THR A 128 -4.20 -5.73 -9.38
C THR A 128 -4.54 -7.01 -10.15
N GLN A 129 -3.69 -8.02 -10.06
CA GLN A 129 -3.94 -9.32 -10.68
C GLN A 129 -5.13 -10.03 -10.03
N THR A 130 -5.21 -10.03 -8.69
CA THR A 130 -6.33 -10.62 -7.94
C THR A 130 -7.67 -10.01 -8.34
N VAL A 131 -7.77 -8.69 -8.50
CA VAL A 131 -8.99 -8.04 -9.00
C VAL A 131 -9.38 -8.57 -10.38
N ARG A 132 -8.44 -8.56 -11.33
CA ARG A 132 -8.68 -9.01 -12.72
C ARG A 132 -9.13 -10.47 -12.79
N ASP A 133 -8.58 -11.31 -11.92
CA ASP A 133 -8.88 -12.74 -11.89
C ASP A 133 -10.21 -13.03 -11.19
N ILE A 134 -10.56 -12.28 -10.14
CA ILE A 134 -11.89 -12.34 -9.51
C ILE A 134 -12.97 -11.89 -10.50
N GLU A 135 -12.78 -10.75 -11.16
CA GLU A 135 -13.75 -10.21 -12.14
C GLU A 135 -13.97 -11.16 -13.32
N ALA A 136 -12.93 -11.90 -13.71
CA ALA A 136 -12.99 -12.89 -14.78
C ALA A 136 -13.42 -14.29 -14.32
N GLY A 137 -13.68 -14.50 -13.03
CA GLY A 137 -14.05 -15.81 -12.47
C GLY A 137 -12.95 -16.87 -12.55
N ARG A 138 -11.67 -16.46 -12.54
CA ARG A 138 -10.50 -17.35 -12.59
C ARG A 138 -10.01 -17.82 -11.22
N ILE A 139 -10.39 -17.13 -10.14
CA ILE A 139 -10.05 -17.48 -8.76
C ILE A 139 -11.31 -17.88 -8.01
N LYS A 140 -11.25 -18.98 -7.27
CA LYS A 140 -12.29 -19.38 -6.33
C LYS A 140 -12.14 -18.55 -5.05
N SER A 141 -13.15 -17.75 -4.74
CA SER A 141 -13.15 -16.94 -3.51
C SER A 141 -14.57 -16.48 -3.16
N ILE A 142 -14.74 -16.00 -1.94
CA ILE A 142 -15.92 -15.24 -1.50
C ILE A 142 -15.65 -13.73 -1.47
N ILE A 143 -14.60 -13.28 -2.18
CA ILE A 143 -14.20 -11.88 -2.25
C ILE A 143 -15.11 -11.18 -3.27
N GLU A 144 -15.84 -10.17 -2.80
CA GLU A 144 -16.65 -9.34 -3.70
C GLU A 144 -15.74 -8.45 -4.57
N PRO A 145 -15.99 -8.30 -5.89
CA PRO A 145 -15.10 -7.58 -6.80
C PRO A 145 -14.81 -6.12 -6.41
N ARG A 146 -15.78 -5.38 -5.89
CA ARG A 146 -15.58 -3.99 -5.43
C ARG A 146 -14.72 -3.93 -4.18
N LEU A 147 -14.77 -4.94 -3.32
CA LEU A 147 -13.87 -5.04 -2.17
C LEU A 147 -12.43 -5.31 -2.61
N ALA A 148 -12.22 -6.19 -3.58
CA ALA A 148 -10.89 -6.38 -4.18
C ALA A 148 -10.37 -5.09 -4.83
N ASP A 149 -11.23 -4.37 -5.57
CA ASP A 149 -10.90 -3.06 -6.16
C ASP A 149 -10.57 -2.00 -5.10
N HIS A 150 -11.30 -1.99 -3.99
CA HIS A 150 -11.10 -1.08 -2.88
C HIS A 150 -9.70 -1.22 -2.26
N VAL A 151 -9.33 -2.44 -1.85
CA VAL A 151 -8.01 -2.67 -1.23
C VAL A 151 -6.86 -2.46 -2.21
N ARG A 152 -7.09 -2.62 -3.53
CA ARG A 152 -6.14 -2.26 -4.59
C ARG A 152 -5.94 -0.75 -4.66
N ARG A 153 -7.03 0.03 -4.64
CA ARG A 153 -6.95 1.51 -4.67
C ARG A 153 -6.22 2.08 -3.46
N GLU A 154 -6.36 1.48 -2.29
CA GLU A 154 -5.61 1.88 -1.10
C GLU A 154 -4.11 1.59 -1.25
N ALA A 155 -3.73 0.44 -1.81
CA ALA A 155 -2.33 0.15 -2.13
C ALA A 155 -1.75 1.13 -3.17
N LEU A 156 -2.52 1.47 -4.21
CA LEU A 156 -2.10 2.45 -5.21
C LEU A 156 -1.91 3.83 -4.59
N LYS A 157 -2.84 4.25 -3.74
CA LYS A 157 -2.72 5.51 -3.02
C LYS A 157 -1.45 5.55 -2.18
N PHE A 158 -1.17 4.49 -1.42
CA PHE A 158 0.03 4.42 -0.58
C PHE A 158 1.31 4.50 -1.42
N PHE A 159 1.34 3.81 -2.56
CA PHE A 159 2.45 3.88 -3.51
C PHE A 159 2.68 5.31 -4.03
N ASP A 160 1.60 6.00 -4.43
CA ASP A 160 1.67 7.37 -4.93
C ASP A 160 2.12 8.37 -3.84
N GLU A 161 1.72 8.15 -2.58
CA GLU A 161 2.16 8.95 -1.44
C GLU A 161 3.65 8.77 -1.16
N LEU A 162 4.15 7.53 -1.16
CA LEU A 162 5.58 7.27 -1.03
C LEU A 162 6.38 7.93 -2.16
N LYS A 163 5.88 7.87 -3.40
CA LYS A 163 6.57 8.47 -4.56
C LYS A 163 6.69 9.99 -4.48
N ARG A 164 5.78 10.66 -3.77
CA ARG A 164 5.81 12.11 -3.56
C ARG A 164 6.75 12.52 -2.43
N ALA A 165 7.13 11.58 -1.56
CA ALA A 165 8.00 11.84 -0.41
C ALA A 165 9.50 11.76 -0.76
N VAL A 166 9.85 11.17 -1.90
CA VAL A 166 11.23 11.05 -2.43
C VAL A 166 11.45 12.10 -3.52
#